data_AF-X0ZC38-F1
#
_entry.id   AF-X0ZC38-F1
#
_cell.length_a   1.000
_cell.length_b   1.000
_cell.length_c   1.000
_cell.angle_alpha   90.00
_cell.angle_beta   90.00
_cell.angle_gamma   90.00
#
_symmetry.space_group_name_H-M   'P 1'
#
loop_
_entity.id
_entity.type
_entity.pdbx_description
1 polymer ?
#
loop_
_entity_poly.entity_id
_entity_poly.type
_entity_poly.pdbx_seq_one_letter_code
_entity_poly.pdbx_strand_id
1 'polypeptide(L)'
;MFLNQKNLSLFLIKKRILSFVNKLFIISALLLWLIFYHNILPISNIIYAKETVIPILTYHNFTKDESSSYRINIEEFEKQMDYLATHNYSVISLSELLKGLRDSQLPPKPIVITIDDGFKSTFTLAYPVLKKYNFPATLFLYTNFIEKNSGSLTWKEIREMTKNNIEIGSHTLSHCNLLKYKKNENYETYLARIRREIFLSKEILESKIGGKVKFFAYPYGVYSPVIKNLVIQAGYEGILNANSMNNTINNNPWSLNRQIVFGISSFNSFIQILNQQPLNTSKIFPYDGIIESNQFVKIGAILEGDDYDAKTLSMKLGGAKVKFDFNPKNREISFTPDSLKPLIKKSYIVNITADNKNNQYQRKISWLITIK
;
A
#
# COMPACT_ATOMS: atom_id res chain seq x y z
N MET A 1 -21.62 18.41 93.31
CA MET A 1 -20.58 18.70 92.29
C MET A 1 -19.81 17.41 91.96
N PHE A 2 -20.45 16.39 91.35
CA PHE A 2 -19.80 15.18 90.85
C PHE A 2 -20.78 14.46 89.91
N LEU A 3 -20.81 14.86 88.64
CA LEU A 3 -21.48 14.13 87.54
C LEU A 3 -21.02 14.76 86.21
N ASN A 4 -19.72 14.69 85.90
CA ASN A 4 -19.26 15.12 84.56
C ASN A 4 -18.00 14.42 84.02
N GLN A 5 -17.61 13.26 84.54
CA GLN A 5 -16.48 12.50 83.98
C GLN A 5 -16.92 11.36 83.04
N LYS A 6 -18.03 10.67 83.32
CA LYS A 6 -18.54 9.57 82.47
C LYS A 6 -19.03 10.05 81.10
N ASN A 7 -19.74 11.18 81.02
CA ASN A 7 -20.24 11.69 79.74
C ASN A 7 -19.11 12.26 78.86
N LEU A 8 -18.08 12.86 79.49
CA LEU A 8 -16.92 13.39 78.78
C LEU A 8 -16.05 12.25 78.22
N SER A 9 -15.88 11.14 78.97
CA SER A 9 -15.14 9.97 78.48
C SER A 9 -15.85 9.27 77.33
N LEU A 10 -17.17 9.07 77.42
CA LEU A 10 -18.00 8.53 76.33
C LEU A 10 -17.98 9.40 75.07
N PHE A 11 -17.98 10.73 75.23
CA PHE A 11 -17.88 11.68 74.12
C PHE A 11 -16.49 11.62 73.44
N LEU A 12 -15.41 11.56 74.22
CA LEU A 12 -14.04 11.45 73.70
C LEU A 12 -13.80 10.10 73.01
N ILE A 13 -14.37 9.01 73.53
CA ILE A 13 -14.34 7.68 72.92
C ILE A 13 -15.09 7.69 71.58
N LYS A 14 -16.31 8.25 71.53
CA LYS A 14 -17.07 8.40 70.27
C LYS A 14 -16.32 9.25 69.24
N LYS A 15 -15.68 10.35 69.66
CA LYS A 15 -14.89 11.22 68.77
C LYS A 15 -13.63 10.51 68.23
N ARG A 16 -12.97 9.69 69.05
CA ARG A 16 -11.84 8.84 68.61
C ARG A 16 -12.28 7.75 67.65
N ILE A 17 -13.39 7.07 67.92
CA ILE A 17 -13.95 6.05 67.02
C ILE A 17 -14.35 6.68 65.68
N LEU A 18 -15.03 7.83 65.70
CA LEU A 18 -15.42 8.54 64.47
C LEU A 18 -14.20 9.01 63.66
N SER A 19 -13.15 9.49 64.34
CA SER A 19 -11.87 9.85 63.70
C SER A 19 -11.16 8.63 63.10
N PHE A 20 -11.23 7.47 63.76
CA PHE A 20 -10.63 6.22 63.29
C PHE A 20 -11.38 5.67 62.06
N VAL A 21 -12.71 5.68 62.08
CA VAL A 21 -13.56 5.27 60.95
C VAL A 21 -13.33 6.20 59.74
N ASN A 22 -13.23 7.51 59.93
CA ASN A 22 -12.91 8.44 58.86
C ASN A 22 -11.52 8.20 58.25
N LYS A 23 -10.51 7.87 59.08
CA LYS A 23 -9.17 7.52 58.58
C LYS A 23 -9.19 6.22 57.79
N LEU A 24 -9.91 5.20 58.24
CA LEU A 24 -10.09 3.95 57.50
C LEU A 24 -10.79 4.16 56.16
N PHE A 25 -11.81 5.03 56.11
CA PHE A 25 -12.51 5.36 54.88
C PHE A 25 -11.61 6.12 53.88
N ILE A 26 -10.78 7.04 54.37
CA ILE A 26 -9.80 7.76 53.52
C ILE A 26 -8.74 6.79 52.99
N ILE A 27 -8.25 5.86 53.81
CA ILE A 27 -7.27 4.85 53.40
C ILE A 27 -7.88 3.87 52.38
N SER A 28 -9.12 3.41 52.60
CA SER A 28 -9.80 2.52 51.64
C SER A 28 -10.12 3.24 50.33
N ALA A 29 -10.52 4.52 50.37
CA ALA A 29 -10.73 5.34 49.18
C ALA A 29 -9.41 5.59 48.41
N LEU A 30 -8.30 5.82 49.11
CA LEU A 30 -6.96 5.95 48.50
C LEU A 30 -6.48 4.64 47.87
N LEU A 31 -6.71 3.51 48.53
CA LEU A 31 -6.39 2.18 48.00
C LEU A 31 -7.25 1.84 46.77
N LEU A 32 -8.55 2.12 46.82
CA LEU A 32 -9.45 1.96 45.67
C LEU A 32 -9.06 2.90 44.52
N TRP A 33 -8.67 4.14 44.82
CA TRP A 33 -8.16 5.09 43.83
C TRP A 33 -6.84 4.63 43.23
N LEU A 34 -5.91 4.07 44.01
CA LEU A 34 -4.66 3.49 43.53
C LEU A 34 -4.92 2.27 42.63
N ILE A 35 -5.86 1.40 42.99
CA ILE A 35 -6.27 0.25 42.17
C ILE A 35 -6.93 0.73 40.87
N PHE A 36 -7.79 1.75 40.92
CA PHE A 36 -8.39 2.33 39.73
C PHE A 36 -7.35 3.03 38.84
N TYR A 37 -6.40 3.77 39.44
CA TYR A 37 -5.34 4.48 38.73
C TYR A 37 -4.37 3.52 38.05
N HIS A 38 -4.01 2.40 38.70
CA HIS A 38 -3.20 1.34 38.07
C HIS A 38 -3.95 0.57 36.97
N ASN A 39 -5.28 0.49 37.02
CA ASN A 39 -6.08 -0.13 35.97
C ASN A 39 -6.45 0.82 34.81
N ILE A 40 -6.21 2.13 34.94
CA ILE A 40 -6.50 3.14 33.90
C ILE A 40 -5.27 3.50 33.06
N LEU A 41 -4.05 3.27 33.57
CA LEU A 41 -2.87 3.37 32.73
C LEU A 41 -2.70 2.05 31.99
N PRO A 42 -2.93 1.97 30.66
CA PRO A 42 -2.46 0.84 29.91
C PRO A 42 -0.96 0.78 30.16
N ILE A 43 -0.48 -0.29 30.81
CA ILE A 43 0.91 -0.68 30.71
C ILE A 43 1.06 -1.00 29.22
N SER A 44 1.39 0.02 28.43
CA SER A 44 2.02 -0.18 27.15
C SER A 44 3.32 -0.88 27.50
N ASN A 45 3.28 -2.21 27.47
CA ASN A 45 4.39 -2.92 26.89
C ASN A 45 4.58 -2.21 25.55
N ILE A 46 5.54 -1.30 25.48
CA ILE A 46 6.01 -0.72 24.23
C ILE A 46 6.71 -1.90 23.54
N ILE A 47 5.89 -2.79 23.01
CA ILE A 47 6.22 -3.65 21.91
C ILE A 47 6.47 -2.61 20.82
N TYR A 48 7.75 -2.36 20.51
CA TYR A 48 8.14 -1.59 19.35
C TYR A 48 7.21 -1.98 18.21
N ALA A 49 6.51 -0.99 17.64
CA ALA A 49 5.48 -1.24 16.64
C ALA A 49 6.07 -2.19 15.58
N LYS A 50 5.43 -3.36 15.43
CA LYS A 50 5.65 -4.23 14.28
C LYS A 50 5.54 -3.33 13.06
N GLU A 51 6.59 -3.28 12.24
CA GLU A 51 6.65 -2.45 11.03
C GLU A 51 5.31 -2.56 10.28
N THR A 52 4.54 -1.45 10.26
CA THR A 52 3.21 -1.45 9.66
C THR A 52 3.36 -1.57 8.15
N VAL A 53 3.15 -2.77 7.64
CA VAL A 53 3.06 -3.04 6.20
C VAL A 53 1.68 -2.66 5.68
N ILE A 54 1.66 -2.05 4.50
CA ILE A 54 0.46 -1.55 3.85
C ILE A 54 0.44 -2.10 2.42
N PRO A 55 -0.17 -3.29 2.21
CA PRO A 55 -0.35 -3.82 0.86
C PRO A 55 -1.37 -2.97 0.10
N ILE A 56 -1.04 -2.66 -1.16
CA ILE A 56 -2.00 -2.12 -2.13
C ILE A 56 -2.16 -3.18 -3.21
N LEU A 57 -3.27 -3.90 -3.17
CA LEU A 57 -3.58 -4.99 -4.09
C LEU A 57 -4.10 -4.45 -5.41
N THR A 58 -3.67 -5.02 -6.53
CA THR A 58 -4.15 -4.62 -7.86
C THR A 58 -4.71 -5.80 -8.64
N TYR A 59 -5.98 -5.70 -8.99
CA TYR A 59 -6.72 -6.61 -9.86
C TYR A 59 -7.01 -5.93 -11.21
N HIS A 60 -7.46 -6.69 -12.22
CA HIS A 60 -7.78 -6.13 -13.54
C HIS A 60 -9.12 -6.69 -14.04
N ASN A 61 -9.17 -7.97 -14.42
CA ASN A 61 -10.35 -8.60 -14.99
C ASN A 61 -10.83 -9.77 -14.13
N PHE A 62 -12.13 -10.05 -14.17
CA PHE A 62 -12.77 -11.11 -13.40
C PHE A 62 -13.52 -12.08 -14.32
N THR A 63 -13.69 -13.32 -13.86
CA THR A 63 -14.38 -14.36 -14.63
C THR A 63 -15.11 -15.35 -13.74
N LYS A 64 -16.10 -16.05 -14.30
CA LYS A 64 -16.65 -17.27 -13.69
C LYS A 64 -15.92 -18.53 -14.16
N ASP A 65 -15.21 -18.42 -15.28
CA ASP A 65 -14.41 -19.50 -15.87
C ASP A 65 -13.05 -19.64 -15.17
N GLU A 66 -12.15 -20.41 -15.76
CA GLU A 66 -10.78 -20.55 -15.27
C GLU A 66 -10.02 -19.22 -15.26
N SER A 67 -9.21 -19.02 -14.22
CA SER A 67 -8.30 -17.88 -14.13
C SER A 67 -7.25 -17.91 -15.23
N SER A 68 -6.80 -16.72 -15.62
CA SER A 68 -5.61 -16.52 -16.44
C SER A 68 -4.76 -15.38 -15.85
N SER A 69 -3.71 -14.95 -16.55
CA SER A 69 -2.71 -14.00 -16.04
C SER A 69 -3.32 -12.81 -15.27
N TYR A 70 -3.98 -11.87 -15.95
CA TYR A 70 -4.62 -10.70 -15.33
C TYR A 70 -6.13 -10.88 -15.11
N ARG A 71 -6.62 -12.13 -15.18
CA ARG A 71 -8.04 -12.45 -15.05
C ARG A 71 -8.25 -13.46 -13.94
N ILE A 72 -8.82 -13.04 -12.82
CA ILE A 72 -9.05 -13.92 -11.66
C ILE A 72 -10.47 -14.49 -11.67
N ASN A 73 -10.62 -15.76 -11.29
CA ASN A 73 -11.91 -16.34 -11.01
C ASN A 73 -12.59 -15.62 -9.82
N ILE A 74 -13.89 -15.35 -9.93
CA ILE A 74 -14.62 -14.56 -8.95
C ILE A 74 -14.71 -15.25 -7.59
N GLU A 75 -14.76 -16.58 -7.54
CA GLU A 75 -14.75 -17.33 -6.28
C GLU A 75 -13.40 -17.21 -5.58
N GLU A 76 -12.29 -17.16 -6.33
CA GLU A 76 -10.97 -16.94 -5.75
C GLU A 76 -10.81 -15.50 -5.24
N PHE A 77 -11.35 -14.52 -5.97
CA PHE A 77 -11.42 -13.14 -5.47
C PHE A 77 -12.26 -13.06 -4.18
N GLU A 78 -13.43 -13.71 -4.13
CA GLU A 78 -14.27 -13.73 -2.95
C GLU A 78 -13.58 -14.41 -1.76
N LYS A 79 -12.87 -15.52 -1.96
CA LYS A 79 -12.03 -16.14 -0.91
C LYS A 79 -10.98 -15.19 -0.37
N GLN A 80 -10.36 -14.37 -1.22
CA GLN A 80 -9.39 -13.36 -0.78
C GLN A 80 -10.07 -12.26 0.05
N MET A 81 -11.25 -11.78 -0.37
CA MET A 81 -11.99 -10.77 0.41
C MET A 81 -12.47 -11.32 1.76
N ASP A 82 -12.96 -12.55 1.77
CA ASP A 82 -13.37 -13.26 2.98
C ASP A 82 -12.21 -13.40 3.97
N TYR A 83 -11.03 -13.74 3.48
CA TYR A 83 -9.81 -13.81 4.30
C TYR A 83 -9.49 -12.45 4.95
N LEU A 84 -9.56 -11.35 4.19
CA LEU A 84 -9.32 -10.03 4.73
C LEU A 84 -10.32 -9.68 5.86
N ALA A 85 -11.60 -9.98 5.63
CA ALA A 85 -12.67 -9.74 6.61
C ALA A 85 -12.48 -10.56 7.90
N THR A 86 -12.18 -11.85 7.76
CA THR A 86 -12.07 -12.79 8.89
C THR A 86 -10.76 -12.67 9.67
N HIS A 87 -9.71 -12.07 9.08
CA HIS A 87 -8.39 -11.92 9.69
C HIS A 87 -8.07 -10.50 10.17
N ASN A 88 -9.12 -9.68 10.38
CA ASN A 88 -9.08 -8.33 10.94
C ASN A 88 -8.20 -7.36 10.13
N TYR A 89 -8.25 -7.43 8.79
CA TYR A 89 -7.67 -6.37 7.96
C TYR A 89 -8.59 -5.17 7.93
N SER A 90 -8.01 -3.97 8.02
CA SER A 90 -8.72 -2.73 7.81
C SER A 90 -8.63 -2.35 6.34
N VAL A 91 -9.63 -2.76 5.55
CA VAL A 91 -9.71 -2.37 4.14
C VAL A 91 -10.10 -0.88 4.08
N ILE A 92 -9.17 -0.04 3.63
CA ILE A 92 -9.33 1.41 3.57
C ILE A 92 -9.27 1.92 2.13
N SER A 93 -9.91 3.07 1.88
CA SER A 93 -9.80 3.79 0.62
C SER A 93 -8.38 4.36 0.40
N LEU A 94 -8.06 4.71 -0.84
CA LEU A 94 -6.80 5.40 -1.12
C LEU A 94 -6.79 6.80 -0.49
N SER A 95 -7.94 7.49 -0.42
CA SER A 95 -8.05 8.77 0.29
C SER A 95 -7.70 8.63 1.78
N GLU A 96 -8.18 7.58 2.45
CA GLU A 96 -7.83 7.31 3.86
C GLU A 96 -6.35 6.95 4.01
N LEU A 97 -5.79 6.15 3.10
CA LEU A 97 -4.35 5.87 3.10
C LEU A 97 -3.55 7.17 2.95
N LEU A 98 -3.88 8.01 1.97
CA LEU A 98 -3.18 9.28 1.72
C LEU A 98 -3.24 10.20 2.95
N LYS A 99 -4.40 10.27 3.61
CA LYS A 99 -4.56 11.01 4.87
C LYS A 99 -3.68 10.41 5.96
N GLY A 100 -3.74 9.09 6.16
CA GLY A 100 -2.99 8.43 7.22
C GLY A 100 -1.47 8.47 7.04
N LEU A 101 -0.96 8.48 5.80
CA LEU A 101 0.46 8.73 5.52
C LEU A 101 0.88 10.16 5.89
N ARG A 102 0.02 11.16 5.64
CA ARG A 102 0.28 12.56 6.02
C ARG A 102 0.23 12.75 7.54
N ASP A 103 -0.74 12.12 8.18
CA ASP A 103 -0.99 12.26 9.62
C ASP A 103 -0.13 11.28 10.46
N SER A 104 0.63 10.38 9.81
CA SER A 104 1.37 9.28 10.43
C SER A 104 0.49 8.37 11.32
N GLN A 105 -0.77 8.20 10.94
CA GLN A 105 -1.77 7.44 11.69
C GLN A 105 -2.64 6.60 10.75
N LEU A 106 -2.63 5.28 10.95
CA LEU A 106 -3.45 4.33 10.20
C LEU A 106 -4.13 3.34 11.14
N PRO A 107 -5.28 2.75 10.73
CA PRO A 107 -5.88 1.66 11.48
C PRO A 107 -4.97 0.42 11.48
N PRO A 108 -5.16 -0.54 12.40
CA PRO A 108 -4.38 -1.77 12.42
C PRO A 108 -4.59 -2.59 11.14
N LYS A 109 -3.51 -3.22 10.64
CA LYS A 109 -3.50 -4.04 9.41
C LYS A 109 -4.19 -3.33 8.21
N PRO A 110 -3.75 -2.12 7.85
CA PRO A 110 -4.36 -1.39 6.74
C PRO A 110 -4.06 -2.11 5.42
N ILE A 111 -5.06 -2.15 4.54
CA ILE A 111 -4.91 -2.70 3.20
C ILE A 111 -5.78 -1.91 2.21
N VAL A 112 -5.30 -1.76 0.98
CA VAL A 112 -6.04 -1.08 -0.09
C VAL A 112 -6.28 -2.03 -1.25
N ILE A 113 -7.47 -1.94 -1.85
CA ILE A 113 -7.84 -2.67 -3.05
C ILE A 113 -7.93 -1.69 -4.22
N THR A 114 -7.24 -2.00 -5.32
CA THR A 114 -7.33 -1.28 -6.58
C THR A 114 -7.69 -2.23 -7.73
N ILE A 115 -8.40 -1.72 -8.72
CA ILE A 115 -8.76 -2.45 -9.93
C ILE A 115 -8.47 -1.56 -11.14
N ASP A 116 -7.69 -2.05 -12.09
CA ASP A 116 -7.26 -1.28 -13.25
C ASP A 116 -8.18 -1.53 -14.46
N ASP A 117 -8.01 -0.71 -15.51
CA ASP A 117 -8.56 -0.81 -16.86
C ASP A 117 -10.03 -0.45 -17.08
N GLY A 118 -10.95 -0.83 -16.20
CA GLY A 118 -12.38 -0.55 -16.39
C GLY A 118 -13.14 -1.60 -17.21
N PHE A 119 -12.79 -2.87 -17.03
CA PHE A 119 -13.56 -4.00 -17.56
C PHE A 119 -14.96 -4.09 -16.95
N LYS A 120 -15.94 -4.48 -17.78
CA LYS A 120 -17.35 -4.70 -17.38
C LYS A 120 -17.49 -5.67 -16.20
N SER A 121 -16.63 -6.67 -16.16
CA SER A 121 -16.56 -7.68 -15.10
C SER A 121 -16.33 -7.08 -13.70
N THR A 122 -15.73 -5.89 -13.61
CA THR A 122 -15.62 -5.14 -12.36
C THR A 122 -17.01 -4.86 -11.78
N PHE A 123 -17.94 -4.36 -12.60
CA PHE A 123 -19.30 -4.04 -12.15
C PHE A 123 -20.15 -5.29 -11.96
N THR A 124 -20.05 -6.26 -12.87
CA THR A 124 -20.96 -7.43 -12.86
C THR A 124 -20.53 -8.54 -11.92
N LEU A 125 -19.24 -8.62 -11.56
CA LEU A 125 -18.69 -9.69 -10.72
C LEU A 125 -18.04 -9.16 -9.44
N ALA A 126 -17.02 -8.29 -9.55
CA ALA A 126 -16.24 -7.88 -8.38
C ALA A 126 -17.01 -6.92 -7.43
N TYR A 127 -17.76 -5.98 -7.98
CA TYR A 127 -18.51 -4.98 -7.22
C TYR A 127 -19.55 -5.59 -6.26
N PRO A 128 -20.36 -6.61 -6.65
CA PRO A 128 -21.21 -7.35 -5.72
C PRO A 128 -20.46 -7.93 -4.53
N VAL A 129 -19.26 -8.49 -4.74
CA VAL A 129 -18.42 -9.05 -3.67
C VAL A 129 -17.91 -7.93 -2.75
N LEU A 130 -17.37 -6.84 -3.31
CA LEU A 130 -16.93 -5.68 -2.51
C LEU A 130 -18.07 -5.10 -1.65
N LYS A 131 -19.28 -4.99 -2.21
CA LYS A 131 -20.48 -4.55 -1.47
C LYS A 131 -20.84 -5.50 -0.33
N LYS A 132 -20.76 -6.82 -0.54
CA LYS A 132 -21.06 -7.83 0.50
C LYS A 132 -20.21 -7.59 1.76
N TYR A 133 -18.95 -7.22 1.59
CA TYR A 133 -18.02 -6.95 2.70
C TYR A 133 -17.95 -5.47 3.10
N ASN A 134 -18.70 -4.58 2.42
CA ASN A 134 -18.58 -3.12 2.55
C ASN A 134 -17.14 -2.60 2.38
N PHE A 135 -16.38 -3.23 1.49
CA PHE A 135 -14.97 -2.90 1.25
C PHE A 135 -14.84 -1.75 0.26
N PRO A 136 -14.10 -0.67 0.61
CA PRO A 136 -13.74 0.35 -0.35
C PRO A 136 -12.74 -0.20 -1.37
N ALA A 137 -12.76 0.36 -2.57
CA ALA A 137 -11.76 0.11 -3.59
C ALA A 137 -11.55 1.35 -4.47
N THR A 138 -10.45 1.38 -5.23
CA THR A 138 -10.24 2.40 -6.27
C THR A 138 -10.19 1.78 -7.66
N LEU A 139 -10.96 2.33 -8.60
CA LEU A 139 -10.90 1.95 -10.01
C LEU A 139 -10.01 2.92 -10.79
N PHE A 140 -8.92 2.44 -11.37
CA PHE A 140 -8.07 3.22 -12.27
C PHE A 140 -8.55 3.05 -13.71
N LEU A 141 -9.21 4.09 -14.23
CA LEU A 141 -9.89 4.03 -15.52
C LEU A 141 -9.11 4.78 -16.60
N TYR A 142 -8.97 4.17 -17.78
CA TYR A 142 -8.56 4.91 -18.97
C TYR A 142 -9.77 5.23 -19.84
N THR A 143 -9.95 6.52 -20.14
CA THR A 143 -11.26 7.04 -20.53
C THR A 143 -11.71 6.59 -21.92
N ASN A 144 -10.78 6.26 -22.83
CA ASN A 144 -11.12 5.78 -24.18
C ASN A 144 -11.74 4.38 -24.20
N PHE A 145 -11.65 3.61 -23.11
CA PHE A 145 -12.28 2.29 -23.04
C PHE A 145 -13.68 2.33 -22.45
N ILE A 146 -14.03 3.34 -21.67
CA ILE A 146 -15.36 3.47 -21.09
C ILE A 146 -16.40 3.65 -22.20
N GLU A 147 -17.48 2.85 -22.15
CA GLU A 147 -18.53 2.77 -23.19
C GLU A 147 -18.02 2.40 -24.59
N LYS A 148 -16.81 1.83 -24.70
CA LYS A 148 -16.22 1.46 -25.99
C LYS A 148 -16.91 0.25 -26.63
N ASN A 149 -17.31 -0.72 -25.81
CA ASN A 149 -18.02 -1.93 -26.22
C ASN A 149 -18.68 -2.62 -25.01
N SER A 150 -19.36 -3.75 -25.23
CA SER A 150 -20.04 -4.52 -24.18
C SER A 150 -19.12 -5.04 -23.05
N GLY A 151 -17.83 -5.18 -23.32
CA GLY A 151 -16.81 -5.60 -22.35
C GLY A 151 -16.24 -4.47 -21.48
N SER A 152 -16.66 -3.23 -21.70
CA SER A 152 -16.24 -2.05 -20.93
C SER A 152 -17.33 -1.54 -19.99
N LEU A 153 -16.93 -0.88 -18.89
CA LEU A 153 -17.85 -0.17 -18.01
C LEU A 153 -18.58 0.97 -18.74
N THR A 154 -19.78 1.28 -18.27
CA THR A 154 -20.53 2.48 -18.66
C THR A 154 -20.40 3.59 -17.62
N TRP A 155 -20.63 4.85 -18.00
CA TRP A 155 -20.62 5.94 -17.02
C TRP A 155 -21.73 5.82 -15.97
N LYS A 156 -22.86 5.18 -16.33
CA LYS A 156 -23.94 4.89 -15.38
C LYS A 156 -23.45 3.94 -14.28
N GLU A 157 -22.77 2.87 -14.65
CA GLU A 157 -22.23 1.88 -13.72
C GLU A 157 -21.12 2.46 -12.85
N ILE A 158 -20.24 3.28 -13.43
CA ILE A 158 -19.20 4.00 -12.68
C ILE A 158 -19.84 4.89 -11.61
N ARG A 159 -20.84 5.70 -11.97
CA ARG A 159 -21.55 6.55 -11.00
C ARG A 159 -22.27 5.74 -9.92
N GLU A 160 -22.82 4.57 -10.27
CA GLU A 160 -23.43 3.68 -9.27
C GLU A 160 -22.40 3.18 -8.25
N MET A 161 -21.24 2.74 -8.72
CA MET A 161 -20.14 2.29 -7.86
C MET A 161 -19.64 3.42 -6.96
N THR A 162 -19.52 4.66 -7.46
CA THR A 162 -19.09 5.81 -6.63
C THR A 162 -20.03 6.13 -5.47
N LYS A 163 -21.29 5.69 -5.51
CA LYS A 163 -22.23 5.82 -4.39
C LYS A 163 -21.99 4.79 -3.27
N ASN A 164 -21.13 3.79 -3.51
CA ASN A 164 -20.93 2.63 -2.63
C ASN A 164 -19.42 2.38 -2.39
N ASN A 165 -18.72 3.36 -1.84
CA ASN A 165 -17.31 3.28 -1.40
C ASN A 165 -16.27 2.97 -2.50
N ILE A 166 -16.62 3.13 -3.77
CA ILE A 166 -15.67 2.98 -4.87
C ILE A 166 -15.14 4.35 -5.31
N GLU A 167 -13.85 4.59 -5.13
CA GLU A 167 -13.15 5.77 -5.61
C GLU A 167 -12.72 5.60 -7.07
N ILE A 168 -12.62 6.71 -7.81
CA ILE A 168 -12.15 6.70 -9.21
C ILE A 168 -10.79 7.38 -9.29
N GLY A 169 -9.82 6.66 -9.86
CA GLY A 169 -8.50 7.12 -10.25
C GLY A 169 -8.34 7.18 -11.76
N SER A 170 -7.31 7.88 -12.24
CA SER A 170 -6.99 7.98 -13.66
C SER A 170 -5.92 6.99 -14.10
N HIS A 171 -6.11 6.40 -15.27
CA HIS A 171 -5.18 5.48 -15.91
C HIS A 171 -4.80 5.92 -17.32
N THR A 172 -4.68 7.24 -17.54
CA THR A 172 -4.48 7.93 -18.84
C THR A 172 -5.71 7.96 -19.73
N LEU A 173 -5.61 8.59 -20.90
CA LEU A 173 -6.70 8.68 -21.86
C LEU A 173 -6.84 7.37 -22.63
N SER A 174 -5.73 6.80 -23.10
CA SER A 174 -5.72 5.70 -24.06
C SER A 174 -5.02 4.42 -23.59
N HIS A 175 -4.57 4.36 -22.33
CA HIS A 175 -3.74 3.28 -21.80
C HIS A 175 -2.42 3.13 -22.57
N CYS A 176 -1.79 4.26 -22.94
CA CYS A 176 -0.53 4.22 -23.69
C CYS A 176 0.68 3.97 -22.76
N ASN A 177 1.72 3.34 -23.30
CA ASN A 177 3.02 3.30 -22.63
C ASN A 177 3.62 4.72 -22.64
N LEU A 178 3.69 5.32 -21.46
CA LEU A 178 4.07 6.73 -21.29
C LEU A 178 5.54 7.01 -21.62
N LEU A 179 6.39 5.99 -21.78
CA LEU A 179 7.81 6.13 -22.13
C LEU A 179 8.10 5.90 -23.62
N LYS A 180 7.10 5.43 -24.36
CA LYS A 180 7.23 5.01 -25.77
C LYS A 180 6.89 6.15 -26.71
N TYR A 181 7.80 6.37 -27.66
CA TYR A 181 7.64 7.32 -28.75
C TYR A 181 6.82 6.68 -29.86
N LYS A 182 5.97 7.49 -30.51
CA LYS A 182 5.34 7.11 -31.77
C LYS A 182 6.34 7.22 -32.92
N LYS A 183 6.05 6.58 -34.05
CA LYS A 183 6.86 6.69 -35.26
C LYS A 183 6.93 8.18 -35.68
N ASN A 184 8.14 8.66 -35.98
CA ASN A 184 8.44 10.04 -36.37
C ASN A 184 8.07 11.11 -35.32
N GLU A 185 7.91 10.72 -34.05
CA GLU A 185 7.63 11.66 -32.96
C GLU A 185 8.95 12.23 -32.42
N ASN A 186 9.04 13.55 -32.31
CA ASN A 186 10.15 14.24 -31.64
C ASN A 186 9.83 14.45 -30.15
N TYR A 187 10.79 14.94 -29.37
CA TYR A 187 10.62 15.13 -27.92
C TYR A 187 9.43 16.04 -27.56
N GLU A 188 9.26 17.15 -28.28
CA GLU A 188 8.21 18.14 -28.02
C GLU A 188 6.82 17.58 -28.28
N THR A 189 6.63 16.95 -29.44
CA THR A 189 5.35 16.32 -29.83
C THR A 189 5.02 15.11 -28.93
N TYR A 190 6.04 14.35 -28.52
CA TYR A 190 5.91 13.31 -27.49
C TYR A 190 5.41 13.89 -26.17
N LEU A 191 6.07 14.92 -25.64
CA LEU A 191 5.65 15.52 -24.36
C LEU A 191 4.25 16.12 -24.43
N ALA A 192 3.91 16.80 -25.53
CA ALA A 192 2.57 17.33 -25.74
C ALA A 192 1.51 16.22 -25.72
N ARG A 193 1.78 15.09 -26.38
CA ARG A 193 0.89 13.93 -26.33
C ARG A 193 0.77 13.34 -24.93
N ILE A 194 1.89 13.12 -24.22
CA ILE A 194 1.84 12.54 -22.87
C ILE A 194 1.13 13.48 -21.89
N ARG A 195 1.33 14.80 -22.02
CA ARG A 195 0.58 15.80 -21.26
C ARG A 195 -0.92 15.65 -21.53
N ARG A 196 -1.33 15.51 -22.81
CA ARG A 196 -2.73 15.28 -23.16
C ARG A 196 -3.30 14.01 -22.51
N GLU A 197 -2.55 12.91 -22.54
CA GLU A 197 -2.95 11.64 -21.93
C GLU A 197 -3.26 11.77 -20.43
N ILE A 198 -2.48 12.57 -19.71
CA ILE A 198 -2.56 12.73 -18.25
C ILE A 198 -3.63 13.76 -17.84
N PHE A 199 -3.67 14.92 -18.52
CA PHE A 199 -4.56 16.03 -18.14
C PHE A 199 -6.00 15.77 -18.60
N LEU A 200 -6.19 15.38 -19.86
CA LEU A 200 -7.53 15.22 -20.41
C LEU A 200 -8.28 14.05 -19.79
N SER A 201 -7.57 12.98 -19.40
CA SER A 201 -8.19 11.86 -18.67
C SER A 201 -8.76 12.31 -17.32
N LYS A 202 -8.03 13.15 -16.58
CA LYS A 202 -8.52 13.74 -15.33
C LYS A 202 -9.78 14.56 -15.56
N GLU A 203 -9.73 15.49 -16.51
CA GLU A 203 -10.83 16.39 -16.83
C GLU A 203 -12.10 15.62 -17.21
N ILE A 204 -11.98 14.63 -18.10
CA ILE A 204 -13.11 13.79 -18.51
C ILE A 204 -13.68 13.04 -17.32
N LEU A 205 -12.84 12.40 -16.50
CA LEU A 205 -13.30 11.65 -15.34
C LEU A 205 -14.05 12.57 -14.38
N GLU A 206 -13.43 13.69 -13.95
CA GLU A 206 -14.03 14.65 -13.01
C GLU A 206 -15.37 15.20 -13.52
N SER A 207 -15.45 15.54 -14.80
CA SER A 207 -16.70 15.99 -15.45
C SER A 207 -17.78 14.90 -15.41
N LYS A 208 -17.43 13.64 -15.67
CA LYS A 208 -18.39 12.53 -15.77
C LYS A 208 -18.87 12.00 -14.42
N ILE A 209 -18.04 12.09 -13.38
CA ILE A 209 -18.37 11.64 -12.02
C ILE A 209 -18.86 12.78 -11.11
N GLY A 210 -18.59 14.05 -11.46
CA GLY A 210 -18.99 15.22 -10.66
C GLY A 210 -18.17 15.39 -9.38
N GLY A 211 -16.93 14.89 -9.35
CA GLY A 211 -16.07 14.89 -8.16
C GLY A 211 -14.59 14.83 -8.53
N LYS A 212 -13.72 15.10 -7.56
CA LYS A 212 -12.27 15.18 -7.77
C LYS A 212 -11.64 13.79 -7.97
N VAL A 213 -10.79 13.66 -8.97
CA VAL A 213 -9.96 12.47 -9.20
C VAL A 213 -8.58 12.70 -8.61
N LYS A 214 -8.32 12.12 -7.44
CA LYS A 214 -7.09 12.38 -6.66
C LYS A 214 -5.89 11.54 -7.09
N PHE A 215 -6.11 10.35 -7.63
CA PHE A 215 -5.05 9.36 -7.83
C PHE A 215 -4.79 9.07 -9.30
N PHE A 216 -3.53 8.79 -9.62
CA PHE A 216 -3.08 8.36 -10.94
C PHE A 216 -2.29 7.06 -10.85
N ALA A 217 -2.56 6.10 -11.72
CA ALA A 217 -1.76 4.89 -11.85
C ALA A 217 -1.09 4.85 -13.23
N TYR A 218 0.20 4.52 -13.27
CA TYR A 218 0.95 4.39 -14.53
C TYR A 218 0.51 3.14 -15.31
N PRO A 219 0.05 3.27 -16.58
CA PRO A 219 -0.16 2.11 -17.45
C PRO A 219 1.13 1.28 -17.57
N TYR A 220 0.99 -0.03 -17.49
CA TYR A 220 2.12 -0.98 -17.49
C TYR A 220 3.13 -0.78 -16.35
N GLY A 221 2.85 0.09 -15.37
CA GLY A 221 3.77 0.43 -14.28
C GLY A 221 5.03 1.18 -14.72
N VAL A 222 5.07 1.74 -15.93
CA VAL A 222 6.26 2.42 -16.46
C VAL A 222 6.19 3.94 -16.30
N TYR A 223 7.28 4.55 -15.84
CA TYR A 223 7.34 5.98 -15.55
C TYR A 223 8.77 6.51 -15.59
N SER A 224 8.88 7.83 -15.53
CA SER A 224 10.14 8.55 -15.36
C SER A 224 9.92 9.82 -14.54
N PRO A 225 10.98 10.49 -14.05
CA PRO A 225 10.86 11.77 -13.33
C PRO A 225 10.08 12.83 -14.12
N VAL A 226 10.27 12.89 -15.44
CA VAL A 226 9.55 13.82 -16.31
C VAL A 226 8.04 13.53 -16.31
N ILE A 227 7.64 12.26 -16.43
CA ILE A 227 6.24 11.87 -16.40
C ILE A 227 5.63 12.10 -15.01
N LYS A 228 6.36 11.77 -13.94
CA LYS A 228 5.95 12.06 -12.56
C LYS A 228 5.65 13.55 -12.36
N ASN A 229 6.50 14.43 -12.87
CA ASN A 229 6.27 15.88 -12.79
C ASN A 229 5.01 16.31 -13.57
N LEU A 230 4.74 15.73 -14.75
CA LEU A 230 3.50 16.01 -15.49
C LEU A 230 2.25 15.59 -14.70
N VAL A 231 2.30 14.44 -14.02
CA VAL A 231 1.20 13.97 -13.15
C VAL A 231 0.99 14.93 -11.98
N ILE A 232 2.06 15.38 -11.31
CA ILE A 232 1.97 16.38 -10.24
C ILE A 232 1.35 17.70 -10.76
N GLN A 233 1.81 18.18 -11.92
CA GLN A 233 1.27 19.39 -12.55
C GLN A 233 -0.20 19.28 -12.96
N ALA A 234 -0.70 18.07 -13.22
CA ALA A 234 -2.11 17.84 -13.52
C ALA A 234 -3.01 17.91 -12.27
N GLY A 235 -2.44 18.09 -11.07
CA GLY A 235 -3.21 18.27 -9.84
C GLY A 235 -3.74 16.98 -9.22
N TYR A 236 -3.12 15.83 -9.55
CA TYR A 236 -3.28 14.61 -8.74
C TYR A 236 -2.57 14.78 -7.39
N GLU A 237 -2.99 14.02 -6.38
CA GLU A 237 -2.49 14.08 -5.00
C GLU A 237 -1.73 12.82 -4.57
N GLY A 238 -1.79 11.75 -5.37
CA GLY A 238 -1.06 10.51 -5.15
C GLY A 238 -0.85 9.73 -6.45
N ILE A 239 0.26 9.00 -6.52
CA ILE A 239 0.71 8.29 -7.71
C ILE A 239 1.03 6.85 -7.35
N LEU A 240 0.52 5.92 -8.15
CA LEU A 240 0.72 4.50 -7.94
C LEU A 240 1.52 3.89 -9.09
N ASN A 241 2.54 3.11 -8.73
CA ASN A 241 3.40 2.38 -9.65
C ASN A 241 3.07 0.88 -9.64
N ALA A 242 3.90 0.03 -10.26
CA ALA A 242 3.78 -1.42 -10.20
C ALA A 242 5.07 -2.11 -9.69
N ASN A 243 5.87 -1.39 -8.90
CA ASN A 243 6.97 -1.98 -8.15
C ASN A 243 6.34 -2.96 -7.15
N SER A 244 6.68 -4.24 -7.26
CA SER A 244 6.05 -5.31 -6.49
C SER A 244 6.63 -5.35 -5.08
N MET A 245 6.27 -4.36 -4.25
CA MET A 245 6.57 -4.35 -2.83
C MET A 245 5.47 -3.69 -2.01
N ASN A 246 5.34 -4.06 -0.73
CA ASN A 246 4.43 -3.40 0.19
C ASN A 246 4.94 -2.02 0.62
N ASN A 247 4.01 -1.15 0.99
CA ASN A 247 4.31 0.18 1.53
C ASN A 247 4.42 0.11 3.06
N THR A 248 4.90 1.21 3.63
CA THR A 248 5.01 1.49 5.06
C THR A 248 4.38 2.86 5.33
N ILE A 249 4.22 3.22 6.61
CA ILE A 249 3.72 4.54 7.00
C ILE A 249 4.60 5.70 6.48
N ASN A 250 5.88 5.44 6.17
CA ASN A 250 6.84 6.44 5.70
C ASN A 250 6.92 6.54 4.16
N ASN A 251 6.10 5.79 3.42
CA ASN A 251 6.16 5.82 1.96
C ASN A 251 5.75 7.17 1.39
N ASN A 252 6.44 7.58 0.33
CA ASN A 252 6.13 8.80 -0.41
C ASN A 252 4.82 8.64 -1.20
N PRO A 253 3.78 9.48 -0.97
CA PRO A 253 2.52 9.42 -1.71
C PRO A 253 2.66 9.58 -3.24
N TRP A 254 3.78 10.15 -3.70
CA TRP A 254 4.11 10.31 -5.11
C TRP A 254 4.82 9.09 -5.73
N SER A 255 4.94 7.97 -5.00
CA SER A 255 5.43 6.68 -5.52
C SER A 255 4.93 5.54 -4.63
N LEU A 256 3.61 5.32 -4.61
CA LEU A 256 3.00 4.21 -3.89
C LEU A 256 3.16 2.92 -4.69
N ASN A 257 3.67 1.89 -4.03
CA ASN A 257 3.92 0.58 -4.62
C ASN A 257 2.65 -0.27 -4.64
N ARG A 258 2.49 -1.12 -5.66
CA ARG A 258 1.33 -1.98 -5.83
C ARG A 258 1.72 -3.43 -6.08
N GLN A 259 0.90 -4.35 -5.56
CA GLN A 259 1.05 -5.79 -5.68
C GLN A 259 -0.01 -6.31 -6.65
N ILE A 260 0.40 -6.64 -7.88
CA ILE A 260 -0.48 -7.25 -8.86
C ILE A 260 -0.84 -8.66 -8.39
N VAL A 261 -2.14 -8.92 -8.28
CA VAL A 261 -2.67 -10.25 -7.99
C VAL A 261 -3.03 -10.91 -9.32
N PHE A 262 -2.14 -11.81 -9.77
CA PHE A 262 -2.40 -12.58 -10.99
C PHE A 262 -3.41 -13.69 -10.73
N GLY A 263 -4.31 -13.96 -11.67
CA GLY A 263 -5.32 -15.02 -11.52
C GLY A 263 -4.73 -16.43 -11.43
N ILE A 264 -3.51 -16.62 -11.96
CA ILE A 264 -2.74 -17.87 -11.83
C ILE A 264 -2.01 -18.01 -10.49
N SER A 265 -2.08 -17.00 -9.61
CA SER A 265 -1.43 -17.06 -8.30
C SER A 265 -2.22 -17.96 -7.36
N SER A 266 -1.53 -18.77 -6.56
CA SER A 266 -2.16 -19.52 -5.49
C SER A 266 -2.58 -18.60 -4.34
N PHE A 267 -3.52 -19.07 -3.53
CA PHE A 267 -3.90 -18.40 -2.30
C PHE A 267 -2.69 -18.19 -1.34
N ASN A 268 -1.74 -19.13 -1.30
CA ASN A 268 -0.51 -18.94 -0.53
C ASN A 268 0.33 -17.75 -1.05
N SER A 269 0.41 -17.54 -2.36
CA SER A 269 1.07 -16.35 -2.92
C SER A 269 0.36 -15.06 -2.49
N PHE A 270 -0.97 -15.06 -2.37
CA PHE A 270 -1.72 -13.95 -1.79
C PHE A 270 -1.33 -13.71 -0.33
N ILE A 271 -1.25 -14.75 0.50
CA ILE A 271 -0.78 -14.63 1.90
C ILE A 271 0.67 -14.10 1.98
N GLN A 272 1.56 -14.52 1.08
CA GLN A 272 2.91 -13.99 0.99
C GLN A 272 2.92 -12.50 0.65
N ILE A 273 2.07 -12.05 -0.29
CA ILE A 273 1.89 -10.62 -0.59
C ILE A 273 1.48 -9.85 0.66
N LEU A 274 0.49 -10.33 1.43
CA LEU A 274 -0.02 -9.61 2.59
C LEU A 274 1.03 -9.41 3.69
N ASN A 275 1.99 -10.33 3.81
CA ASN A 275 2.97 -10.34 4.89
C ASN A 275 4.40 -9.97 4.46
N GLN A 276 4.63 -9.70 3.18
CA GLN A 276 5.93 -9.28 2.68
C GLN A 276 6.36 -7.97 3.35
N GLN A 277 7.55 -7.97 3.96
CA GLN A 277 8.11 -6.81 4.64
C GLN A 277 9.12 -6.08 3.76
N PRO A 278 9.33 -4.76 3.91
CA PRO A 278 10.36 -4.08 3.14
C PRO A 278 11.75 -4.64 3.46
N LEU A 279 12.61 -4.66 2.45
CA LEU A 279 14.05 -4.81 2.64
C LEU A 279 14.65 -3.40 2.64
N ASN A 280 15.10 -2.93 3.79
CA ASN A 280 15.56 -1.56 3.95
C ASN A 280 16.91 -1.35 3.25
N THR A 281 17.09 -0.15 2.68
CA THR A 281 18.29 0.19 1.92
C THR A 281 18.62 1.67 2.10
N SER A 282 19.91 1.98 2.25
CA SER A 282 20.41 3.37 2.24
C SER A 282 20.46 3.95 0.84
N LYS A 283 20.60 3.07 -0.16
CA LYS A 283 20.78 3.45 -1.57
C LYS A 283 20.32 2.34 -2.49
N ILE A 284 19.60 2.72 -3.54
CA ILE A 284 19.40 1.93 -4.74
C ILE A 284 20.15 2.59 -5.90
N PHE A 285 20.60 1.78 -6.86
CA PHE A 285 21.23 2.28 -8.07
C PHE A 285 20.91 1.40 -9.28
N PRO A 286 20.65 1.99 -10.46
CA PRO A 286 20.32 3.41 -10.59
C PRO A 286 18.96 3.70 -9.89
N TYR A 287 18.62 4.98 -9.73
CA TYR A 287 17.47 5.39 -8.94
C TYR A 287 16.13 4.98 -9.58
N ASP A 288 15.06 4.93 -8.78
CA ASP A 288 13.73 4.51 -9.22
C ASP A 288 13.16 5.39 -10.36
N GLY A 289 12.69 4.75 -11.43
CA GLY A 289 12.14 5.38 -12.62
C GLY A 289 13.16 5.99 -13.58
N ILE A 290 14.46 5.72 -13.43
CA ILE A 290 15.48 6.26 -14.34
C ILE A 290 15.30 5.72 -15.78
N ILE A 291 15.72 6.53 -16.74
CA ILE A 291 15.95 6.11 -18.13
C ILE A 291 17.45 6.13 -18.38
N GLU A 292 18.04 4.95 -18.59
CA GLU A 292 19.46 4.74 -18.84
C GLU A 292 19.72 4.45 -20.31
N SER A 293 20.72 5.14 -20.88
CA SER A 293 21.23 4.83 -22.24
C SER A 293 22.35 3.78 -22.21
N ASN A 294 23.00 3.58 -21.06
CA ASN A 294 24.06 2.60 -20.92
C ASN A 294 23.48 1.20 -20.64
N GLN A 295 23.61 0.28 -21.60
CA GLN A 295 23.15 -1.11 -21.46
C GLN A 295 24.01 -1.97 -20.52
N PHE A 296 25.12 -1.42 -20.01
CA PHE A 296 26.03 -2.04 -19.04
C PHE A 296 25.95 -1.37 -17.66
N VAL A 297 24.87 -0.64 -17.38
CA VAL A 297 24.68 0.03 -16.08
C VAL A 297 24.73 -0.97 -14.93
N LYS A 298 25.45 -0.61 -13.87
CA LYS A 298 25.48 -1.36 -12.61
C LYS A 298 24.16 -1.15 -11.88
N ILE A 299 23.52 -2.24 -11.47
CA ILE A 299 22.21 -2.25 -10.82
C ILE A 299 22.36 -2.91 -9.45
N GLY A 300 21.81 -2.33 -8.39
CA GLY A 300 21.95 -2.89 -7.06
C GLY A 300 21.43 -1.98 -5.96
N ALA A 301 21.74 -2.37 -4.73
CA ALA A 301 21.39 -1.63 -3.54
C ALA A 301 22.44 -1.81 -2.43
N ILE A 302 22.48 -0.87 -1.50
CA ILE A 302 23.19 -0.99 -0.22
C ILE A 302 22.15 -1.31 0.84
N LEU A 303 22.16 -2.54 1.35
CA LEU A 303 21.17 -3.04 2.30
C LEU A 303 21.41 -2.49 3.71
N GLU A 304 20.33 -2.29 4.45
CA GLU A 304 20.33 -1.86 5.85
C GLU A 304 19.63 -2.88 6.75
N GLY A 305 19.90 -2.80 8.05
CA GLY A 305 19.34 -3.71 9.04
C GLY A 305 20.00 -5.09 9.04
N ASP A 306 19.63 -5.90 10.05
CA ASP A 306 20.14 -7.26 10.25
C ASP A 306 19.01 -8.30 10.31
N ASP A 307 17.80 -7.89 9.94
CA ASP A 307 16.53 -8.62 10.02
C ASP A 307 16.22 -9.50 8.79
N TYR A 308 17.21 -9.67 7.92
CA TYR A 308 17.19 -10.56 6.76
C TYR A 308 18.35 -11.56 6.79
N ASP A 309 18.15 -12.75 6.23
CA ASP A 309 19.22 -13.73 6.00
C ASP A 309 19.95 -13.42 4.69
N ALA A 310 21.22 -13.02 4.79
CA ALA A 310 22.04 -12.72 3.61
C ALA A 310 22.27 -13.96 2.72
N LYS A 311 22.17 -15.18 3.25
CA LYS A 311 22.34 -16.42 2.47
C LYS A 311 21.18 -16.68 1.51
N THR A 312 20.03 -16.09 1.76
CA THR A 312 18.81 -16.26 0.96
C THR A 312 18.59 -15.11 -0.02
N LEU A 313 19.57 -14.20 -0.14
CA LEU A 313 19.54 -13.11 -1.10
C LEU A 313 19.30 -13.62 -2.53
N SER A 314 18.39 -12.93 -3.22
CA SER A 314 18.06 -13.22 -4.61
C SER A 314 17.76 -11.92 -5.33
N MET A 315 18.23 -11.82 -6.57
CA MET A 315 18.02 -10.67 -7.44
C MET A 315 17.31 -11.10 -8.72
N LYS A 316 16.26 -10.35 -9.11
CA LYS A 316 15.54 -10.55 -10.38
C LYS A 316 15.44 -9.24 -11.14
N LEU A 317 15.64 -9.30 -12.47
CA LEU A 317 15.42 -8.19 -13.39
C LEU A 317 14.35 -8.58 -14.41
N GLY A 318 13.24 -7.86 -14.43
CA GLY A 318 12.12 -8.14 -15.35
C GLY A 318 11.56 -9.57 -15.19
N GLY A 319 11.57 -10.09 -13.96
CA GLY A 319 11.11 -11.44 -13.61
C GLY A 319 12.17 -12.54 -13.68
N ALA A 320 13.27 -12.34 -14.41
CA ALA A 320 14.34 -13.34 -14.55
C ALA A 320 15.35 -13.22 -13.40
N LYS A 321 15.73 -14.35 -12.79
CA LYS A 321 16.80 -14.39 -11.79
C LYS A 321 18.14 -14.09 -12.44
N VAL A 322 18.93 -13.22 -11.82
CA VAL A 322 20.30 -12.89 -12.26
C VAL A 322 21.32 -13.33 -11.21
N LYS A 323 22.54 -13.60 -11.67
CA LYS A 323 23.69 -13.74 -10.77
C LYS A 323 24.11 -12.35 -10.29
N PHE A 324 24.41 -12.21 -9.02
CA PHE A 324 24.80 -10.94 -8.41
C PHE A 324 26.04 -11.14 -7.53
N ASP A 325 26.73 -10.05 -7.23
CA ASP A 325 27.79 -9.98 -6.23
C ASP A 325 27.22 -9.37 -4.94
N PHE A 326 27.56 -9.95 -3.79
CA PHE A 326 27.24 -9.40 -2.48
C PHE A 326 28.50 -9.20 -1.66
N ASN A 327 28.77 -7.95 -1.26
CA ASN A 327 29.89 -7.61 -0.39
C ASN A 327 29.38 -7.42 1.05
N PRO A 328 29.71 -8.32 2.00
CA PRO A 328 29.18 -8.25 3.36
C PRO A 328 29.75 -7.07 4.17
N LYS A 329 30.90 -6.49 3.77
CA LYS A 329 31.53 -5.37 4.50
C LYS A 329 30.76 -4.07 4.33
N ASN A 330 30.31 -3.78 3.12
CA ASN A 330 29.52 -2.59 2.80
C ASN A 330 28.04 -2.90 2.54
N ARG A 331 27.62 -4.17 2.67
CA ARG A 331 26.26 -4.68 2.42
C ARG A 331 25.73 -4.38 1.03
N GLU A 332 26.62 -4.20 0.06
CA GLU A 332 26.25 -3.93 -1.32
C GLU A 332 25.90 -5.23 -2.03
N ILE A 333 24.71 -5.29 -2.60
CA ILE A 333 24.28 -6.31 -3.55
C ILE A 333 24.19 -5.65 -4.93
N SER A 334 24.84 -6.24 -5.94
CA SER A 334 24.84 -5.65 -7.27
C SER A 334 24.98 -6.66 -8.40
N PHE A 335 24.46 -6.27 -9.55
CA PHE A 335 24.57 -6.96 -10.83
C PHE A 335 25.10 -5.96 -11.86
N THR A 336 26.10 -6.36 -12.62
CA THR A 336 26.56 -5.64 -13.81
C THR A 336 26.43 -6.59 -15.01
N PRO A 337 25.78 -6.17 -16.11
CA PRO A 337 25.71 -6.97 -17.32
C PRO A 337 27.10 -7.35 -17.84
N ASP A 338 27.24 -8.59 -18.30
CA ASP A 338 28.44 -9.05 -19.01
C ASP A 338 28.62 -8.24 -20.29
N SER A 339 29.87 -7.92 -20.66
CA SER A 339 30.19 -7.18 -21.89
C SER A 339 29.64 -7.87 -23.15
N LEU A 340 29.50 -9.20 -23.12
CA LEU A 340 28.92 -10.00 -24.20
C LEU A 340 27.39 -10.10 -24.16
N LYS A 341 26.74 -9.67 -23.07
CA LYS A 341 25.29 -9.78 -22.85
C LYS A 341 24.72 -8.47 -22.28
N PRO A 342 24.66 -7.39 -23.09
CA PRO A 342 24.07 -6.12 -22.68
C PRO A 342 22.59 -6.27 -22.31
N LEU A 343 22.09 -5.38 -21.44
CA LEU A 343 20.66 -5.29 -21.19
C LEU A 343 19.90 -4.88 -22.45
N ILE A 344 18.81 -5.58 -22.74
CA ILE A 344 17.93 -5.27 -23.88
C ILE A 344 17.18 -3.97 -23.60
N LYS A 345 16.91 -3.18 -24.63
CA LYS A 345 16.15 -1.92 -24.55
C LYS A 345 14.70 -2.16 -24.14
N LYS A 346 14.42 -2.08 -22.84
CA LYS A 346 13.08 -2.20 -22.25
C LYS A 346 13.08 -1.68 -20.80
N SER A 347 11.90 -1.66 -20.21
CA SER A 347 11.72 -1.47 -18.78
C SER A 347 11.96 -2.77 -18.00
N TYR A 348 12.65 -2.66 -16.87
CA TYR A 348 12.91 -3.74 -15.94
C TYR A 348 12.43 -3.33 -14.54
N ILE A 349 11.60 -4.18 -13.93
CA ILE A 349 11.42 -4.15 -12.48
C ILE A 349 12.58 -4.92 -11.87
N VAL A 350 13.40 -4.23 -11.09
CA VAL A 350 14.45 -4.80 -10.27
C VAL A 350 13.81 -5.26 -8.97
N ASN A 351 14.09 -6.49 -8.55
CA ASN A 351 13.67 -7.02 -7.27
C ASN A 351 14.87 -7.59 -6.54
N ILE A 352 15.02 -7.23 -5.27
CA ILE A 352 15.93 -7.90 -4.36
C ILE A 352 15.11 -8.44 -3.21
N THR A 353 15.26 -9.73 -2.92
CA THR A 353 14.54 -10.42 -1.85
C THR A 353 15.52 -11.15 -0.94
N ALA A 354 15.15 -11.29 0.32
CA ALA A 354 15.80 -12.17 1.29
C ALA A 354 14.74 -12.69 2.27
N ASP A 355 14.95 -13.86 2.84
CA ASP A 355 14.08 -14.38 3.89
C ASP A 355 14.27 -13.59 5.17
N ASN A 356 13.18 -13.38 5.91
CA ASN A 356 13.23 -12.72 7.20
C ASN A 356 13.80 -13.66 8.26
N LYS A 357 14.65 -13.16 9.15
CA LYS A 357 15.20 -13.98 10.26
C LYS A 357 14.18 -14.26 11.37
N ASN A 358 13.17 -13.41 11.50
CA ASN A 358 12.25 -13.38 12.63
C ASN A 358 10.89 -13.99 12.29
N ASN A 359 10.62 -14.33 11.03
CA ASN A 359 9.37 -14.95 10.60
C ASN A 359 9.54 -15.67 9.25
N GLN A 360 8.48 -16.38 8.83
CA GLN A 360 8.46 -17.19 7.61
C GLN A 360 8.28 -16.40 6.30
N TYR A 361 8.23 -15.07 6.34
CA TYR A 361 7.93 -14.23 5.18
C TYR A 361 9.19 -13.60 4.59
N GLN A 362 9.09 -13.16 3.33
CA GLN A 362 10.21 -12.53 2.64
C GLN A 362 10.25 -11.03 2.90
N ARG A 363 11.47 -10.50 2.95
CA ARG A 363 11.77 -9.09 2.80
C ARG A 363 12.05 -8.77 1.33
N LYS A 364 11.60 -7.61 0.87
CA LYS A 364 11.73 -7.22 -0.53
C LYS A 364 11.90 -5.72 -0.73
N ILE A 365 12.77 -5.36 -1.67
CA ILE A 365 12.80 -4.05 -2.31
C ILE A 365 12.58 -4.20 -3.81
N SER A 366 11.85 -3.27 -4.41
CA SER A 366 11.48 -3.29 -5.82
C SER A 366 11.50 -1.87 -6.39
N TRP A 367 12.10 -1.70 -7.56
CA TRP A 367 12.11 -0.40 -8.26
C TRP A 367 12.18 -0.58 -9.77
N LEU A 368 11.82 0.47 -10.50
CA LEU A 368 11.81 0.47 -11.96
C LEU A 368 13.09 1.10 -12.51
N ILE A 369 13.62 0.50 -13.59
CA ILE A 369 14.60 1.14 -14.47
C ILE A 369 14.18 0.93 -15.93
N THR A 370 14.55 1.83 -16.84
CA THR A 370 14.32 1.67 -18.27
C THR A 370 15.61 1.83 -19.05
N ILE A 371 15.94 0.85 -19.90
CA ILE A 371 17.08 0.91 -20.82
C ILE A 371 16.58 1.39 -22.20
N LYS A 372 17.20 2.44 -22.77
CA LYS A 372 16.82 3.02 -24.07
C LYS A 372 17.90 2.95 -25.14
#